data_AF-A0A0F5FQ37-F1
#
_entry.id   AF-A0A0F5FQ37-F1
#
_cell.length_a   1.000
_cell.length_b   1.000
_cell.length_c   1.000
_cell.angle_alpha   90.00
_cell.angle_beta   90.00
_cell.angle_gamma   90.00
#
_symmetry.space_group_name_H-M   'P 1'
#
loop_
_entity.id
_entity.type
_entity.pdbx_description
1 polymer ?
#
loop_
_entity_poly.entity_id
_entity_poly.type
_entity_poly.pdbx_seq_one_letter_code
_entity_poly.pdbx_strand_id
1 'polypeptide(L)'
;MQPSLASRLRLALLLVLGVYPLITLYLYAIFPLTDGWQLWQRTLVLVPLMVLSIVFGLMPFIQKRFGGFIAGRSSAPASGPSAQPAE
;
A
#
# COMPACT_ATOMS: atom_id res chain seq x y z
N MET A 1 -25.49 -7.89 0.08
CA MET A 1 -24.87 -7.43 1.34
C MET A 1 -24.35 -6.02 1.12
N GLN A 2 -25.10 -5.00 1.56
CA GLN A 2 -24.72 -3.59 1.37
C GLN A 2 -23.38 -3.33 2.10
N PRO A 3 -22.35 -2.76 1.46
CA PRO A 3 -21.14 -2.37 2.17
C PRO A 3 -21.50 -1.22 3.10
N SER A 4 -21.81 -1.55 4.37
CA SER A 4 -22.18 -0.57 5.38
C SER A 4 -21.10 0.52 5.48
N LEU A 5 -21.52 1.78 5.65
CA LEU A 5 -20.63 2.92 5.86
C LEU A 5 -19.58 2.64 6.95
N ALA A 6 -19.92 1.82 7.95
CA ALA A 6 -19.02 1.35 8.98
C ALA A 6 -17.79 0.58 8.45
N SER A 7 -17.93 -0.24 7.40
CA SER A 7 -16.80 -0.95 6.79
C SER A 7 -15.87 0.00 6.03
N ARG A 8 -16.44 1.00 5.34
CA ARG A 8 -15.65 2.06 4.68
C ARG A 8 -14.91 2.92 5.70
N LEU A 9 -15.57 3.24 6.82
CA LEU A 9 -14.98 4.02 7.91
C LEU A 9 -13.84 3.25 8.59
N ARG A 10 -14.01 1.95 8.86
CA ARG A 10 -12.93 1.11 9.42
C ARG A 10 -11.72 1.03 8.49
N LEU A 11 -11.95 0.90 7.19
CA LEU A 11 -10.88 0.89 6.19
C LEU A 11 -10.17 2.25 6.11
N ALA A 12 -10.93 3.36 6.12
CA ALA A 12 -10.38 4.70 6.19
C ALA A 12 -9.57 4.92 7.47
N LEU A 13 -10.07 4.45 8.62
CA LEU A 13 -9.38 4.56 9.90
C LEU A 13 -8.07 3.78 9.90
N LEU A 14 -8.06 2.57 9.33
CA LEU A 14 -6.85 1.77 9.16
C LEU A 14 -5.82 2.45 8.25
N LEU A 15 -6.28 3.05 7.15
CA LEU A 15 -5.43 3.83 6.25
C LEU A 15 -4.86 5.06 6.96
N VAL A 16 -5.69 5.84 7.65
CA VAL A 16 -5.26 7.01 8.42
C VAL A 16 -4.28 6.60 9.50
N LEU A 17 -4.56 5.53 10.25
CA LEU A 17 -3.70 5.07 11.33
C LEU A 17 -2.35 4.54 10.83
N GLY A 18 -2.29 3.99 9.60
CA GLY A 18 -1.04 3.58 8.97
C GLY A 18 -0.26 4.73 8.33
N VAL A 19 -0.96 5.62 7.61
CA VAL A 19 -0.37 6.72 6.85
C VAL A 19 0.05 7.87 7.76
N TYR A 20 -0.76 8.24 8.75
CA TYR A 20 -0.50 9.36 9.64
C TYR A 20 0.88 9.28 10.34
N PRO A 21 1.25 8.19 11.03
CA PRO A 21 2.57 8.09 11.65
C PRO A 21 3.70 8.06 10.62
N LEU A 22 3.46 7.52 9.42
CA LEU A 22 4.45 7.52 8.34
C LEU A 22 4.75 8.94 7.86
N ILE A 23 3.71 9.75 7.63
CA ILE A 23 3.82 11.18 7.29
C ILE A 23 4.54 11.92 8.42
N THR A 24 4.12 11.73 9.68
CA THR A 24 4.72 12.39 10.84
C THR A 24 6.21 12.07 10.98
N LEU A 25 6.60 10.81 10.80
CA LEU A 25 8.01 10.39 10.86
C LEU A 25 8.83 11.03 9.75
N TYR A 26 8.25 11.10 8.55
CA TYR A 26 8.85 11.78 7.41
C TYR A 26 9.10 13.26 7.66
N LEU A 27 8.07 13.95 8.17
CA LEU A 27 8.19 15.35 8.55
C LEU A 27 9.30 15.50 9.58
N TYR A 28 9.32 14.69 10.65
CA TYR A 28 10.34 14.78 11.68
C TYR A 28 11.76 14.48 11.19
N ALA A 29 11.92 13.61 10.20
CA ALA A 29 13.22 13.29 9.61
C ALA A 29 13.70 14.38 8.63
N ILE A 30 12.79 14.93 7.84
CA ILE A 30 13.10 15.91 6.79
C ILE A 30 13.21 17.32 7.35
N PHE A 31 12.44 17.68 8.38
CA PHE A 31 12.48 19.00 9.01
C PHE A 31 13.89 19.42 9.44
N PRO A 32 14.66 18.61 10.20
CA PRO A 32 16.02 18.96 10.57
C PRO A 32 16.98 18.89 9.38
N LEU A 33 16.73 17.99 8.41
CA LEU A 33 17.60 17.81 7.24
C LEU A 33 17.50 18.93 6.21
N THR A 34 16.33 19.59 6.16
CA THR A 34 16.03 20.65 5.20
C THR A 34 15.91 22.01 5.88
N ASP A 35 16.53 22.18 7.04
CA ASP A 35 16.58 23.47 7.73
C ASP A 35 17.30 24.50 6.84
N GLY A 36 16.69 25.67 6.65
CA GLY A 36 17.13 26.69 5.68
C GLY A 36 16.74 26.47 4.21
N TRP A 37 16.12 25.35 3.83
CA TRP A 37 15.64 25.13 2.46
C TRP A 37 14.29 25.84 2.22
N GLN A 38 14.10 26.37 1.01
CA GLN A 38 12.80 26.91 0.62
C GLN A 38 11.78 25.78 0.46
N LEU A 39 10.49 26.12 0.64
CA LEU A 39 9.39 25.15 0.61
C LEU A 39 9.43 24.24 -0.63
N TRP A 40 9.69 24.78 -1.81
CA TRP A 40 9.72 24.02 -3.06
C TRP A 40 10.81 22.94 -3.11
N GLN A 41 11.98 23.18 -2.51
CA GLN A 41 13.08 22.22 -2.43
C GLN A 41 12.73 21.09 -1.47
N ARG A 42 12.07 21.44 -0.35
CA ARG A 42 11.51 20.45 0.58
C ARG A 42 10.50 19.57 -0.13
N THR A 43 9.55 20.13 -0.88
CA THR A 43 8.54 19.36 -1.61
C THR A 43 9.15 18.47 -2.69
N LEU A 44 10.19 18.96 -3.37
CA LEU A 44 10.94 18.21 -4.38
C LEU A 44 11.58 16.93 -3.82
N VAL A 45 12.00 16.95 -2.55
CA VAL A 45 12.59 15.78 -1.87
C VAL A 45 11.51 14.94 -1.19
N LEU A 46 10.57 15.59 -0.50
CA LEU A 46 9.50 14.97 0.27
C LEU A 46 8.64 14.04 -0.60
N VAL A 47 8.19 14.54 -1.77
CA VAL A 47 7.28 13.82 -2.66
C VAL A 47 7.88 12.51 -3.20
N PRO A 48 9.04 12.49 -3.86
CA PRO A 48 9.59 11.24 -4.39
C PRO A 48 9.94 10.25 -3.28
N LEU A 49 10.44 10.75 -2.14
CA LEU A 49 10.79 9.91 -0.99
C LEU A 49 9.52 9.27 -0.41
N MET A 50 8.41 10.02 -0.30
CA MET A 50 7.09 9.47 0.04
C MET A 50 6.59 8.42 -0.96
N VAL A 51 6.68 8.70 -2.26
CA VAL A 51 6.24 7.76 -3.31
C VAL A 51 7.05 6.46 -3.25
N LEU A 52 8.38 6.55 -3.14
CA LEU A 52 9.26 5.39 -2.95
C LEU A 52 8.87 4.61 -1.70
N SER A 53 8.61 5.29 -0.58
CA SER A 53 8.22 4.64 0.67
C SER A 53 6.85 3.97 0.59
N ILE A 54 5.91 4.54 -0.17
CA ILE A 54 4.60 3.92 -0.38
C ILE A 54 4.71 2.70 -1.29
N VAL A 55 5.45 2.80 -2.41
CA VAL A 55 5.63 1.72 -3.38
C VAL A 55 6.43 0.55 -2.78
N PHE A 56 7.54 0.84 -2.08
CA PHE A 56 8.42 -0.19 -1.51
C PHE A 56 8.06 -0.58 -0.07
N GLY A 57 7.35 0.27 0.68
CA GLY A 57 7.04 0.04 2.09
C GLY A 57 5.55 -0.18 2.33
N LEU A 58 4.70 0.80 2.01
CA LEU A 58 3.28 0.73 2.35
C LEU A 58 2.53 -0.34 1.55
N MET A 59 2.82 -0.47 0.25
CA MET A 59 2.18 -1.44 -0.64
C MET A 59 2.48 -2.89 -0.19
N PRO A 60 3.73 -3.30 0.08
CA PRO A 60 3.99 -4.61 0.68
C PRO A 60 3.49 -4.72 2.12
N PHE A 61 3.43 -3.65 2.92
CA PHE A 61 2.89 -3.74 4.28
C PHE A 61 1.38 -4.00 4.29
N ILE A 62 0.62 -3.30 3.43
CA ILE A 62 -0.80 -3.54 3.21
C ILE A 62 -1.01 -4.92 2.57
N GLN A 63 -0.24 -5.29 1.56
CA GLN A 63 -0.28 -6.64 0.97
C GLN A 63 0.17 -7.72 1.98
N LYS A 64 1.00 -7.44 2.97
CA LYS A 64 1.39 -8.42 4.00
C LYS A 64 0.34 -8.52 5.11
N ARG A 65 -0.36 -7.43 5.42
CA ARG A 65 -1.42 -7.41 6.43
C ARG A 65 -2.79 -7.86 5.92
N PHE A 66 -3.06 -7.68 4.62
CA PHE A 66 -4.29 -8.13 3.96
C PHE A 66 -4.07 -9.24 2.93
N GLY A 67 -2.86 -9.43 2.40
CA GLY A 67 -2.55 -10.50 1.47
C GLY A 67 -2.26 -11.83 2.13
N GLY A 68 -2.11 -11.91 3.46
CA GLY A 68 -2.34 -13.18 4.18
C GLY A 68 -3.74 -13.75 3.94
N PHE A 69 -4.71 -12.91 3.57
CA PHE A 69 -6.07 -13.30 3.20
C PHE A 69 -6.26 -13.52 1.68
N ILE A 70 -5.32 -13.06 0.84
CA ILE A 70 -5.39 -13.15 -0.64
C ILE A 70 -4.40 -14.18 -1.21
N ALA A 71 -3.30 -14.48 -0.52
CA ALA A 71 -2.34 -15.53 -0.86
C ALA A 71 -2.89 -16.96 -0.63
N GLY A 72 -4.21 -17.11 -0.46
CA GLY A 72 -4.91 -18.39 -0.50
C GLY A 72 -5.36 -18.82 -1.90
N ARG A 73 -5.20 -18.00 -2.96
CA ARG A 73 -5.56 -18.45 -4.31
C ARG A 73 -4.88 -17.69 -5.44
N SER A 74 -3.63 -18.03 -5.73
CA SER A 74 -3.17 -18.07 -7.13
C SER A 74 -1.98 -19.01 -7.31
N SER A 75 -2.34 -20.25 -7.64
CA SER A 75 -1.67 -21.16 -8.59
C SER A 75 -2.67 -22.33 -8.72
N ALA A 76 -3.23 -22.65 -9.89
CA ALA A 76 -2.52 -22.90 -11.12
C ALA A 76 -3.32 -22.46 -12.38
N PRO A 77 -2.64 -21.90 -13.39
CA PRO A 77 -3.12 -21.93 -14.75
C PRO A 77 -2.84 -23.31 -15.38
N ALA A 78 -3.79 -23.77 -16.20
CA ALA A 78 -3.60 -24.66 -17.34
C ALA A 78 -2.84 -25.98 -17.12
N SER A 79 -3.61 -27.03 -16.84
CA SER A 79 -3.40 -28.31 -17.50
C SER A 79 -4.77 -28.88 -17.82
N GLY A 80 -5.33 -28.49 -18.97
CA GLY A 80 -6.38 -29.28 -19.57
C GLY A 80 -5.77 -30.61 -19.99
N PRO A 81 -6.25 -31.76 -19.48
CA PRO A 81 -6.13 -33.00 -20.21
C PRO A 81 -7.19 -32.94 -21.29
N SER A 82 -6.73 -32.87 -22.53
CA SER A 82 -7.35 -33.47 -23.71
C SER A 82 -8.35 -34.57 -23.37
N ALA A 83 -9.60 -34.20 -23.13
CA ALA A 83 -10.75 -35.07 -23.29
C ALA A 83 -11.24 -34.86 -24.72
N GLN A 84 -10.48 -35.40 -25.66
CA GLN A 84 -11.01 -35.80 -26.95
C GLN A 84 -11.73 -37.13 -26.67
N PRO A 85 -13.07 -37.18 -26.66
CA PRO A 85 -13.74 -38.47 -26.68
C PRO A 85 -13.47 -39.09 -28.04
N ALA A 86 -13.04 -40.34 -28.00
CA ALA A 86 -13.17 -41.23 -29.13
C ALA A 86 -14.65 -41.38 -29.50
N GLU A 87 -14.86 -41.71 -30.78
CA GLU A 87 -16.10 -42.14 -31.45
C GLU A 87 -16.92 -41.07 -32.17
#